data_AF-A0A5B9D6B7-F1
#
_entry.id   AF-A0A5B9D6B7-F1
#
_cell.length_a   1.000
_cell.length_b   1.000
_cell.length_c   1.000
_cell.angle_alpha   90.00
_cell.angle_beta   90.00
_cell.angle_gamma   90.00
#
_symmetry.space_group_name_H-M   'P 1'
#
loop_
_entity.id
_entity.type
_entity.pdbx_description
1 polymer ?
#
loop_
_entity_poly.entity_id
_entity_poly.type
_entity_poly.pdbx_seq_one_letter_code
_entity_poly.pdbx_strand_id
1 'polypeptide(L)'
;MKIEPLIKQIKDIIKEKGTIHQEPENGVEAIIVREERFSGKYSASIGIGIINSSISTTRYFDVRGKIYNDTLNTFSDSNLRIEPKVFATTKGLQYLCAVFEPGLIRAVDEALWHHKFRNLNDLIIVLENLGKNDLKSLFESLK
;
A
#
# COMPACT_ATOMS: atom_id res chain seq x y z
N MET A 1 -3.95 -1.56 -19.58
CA MET A 1 -4.45 -2.58 -18.62
C MET A 1 -5.37 -1.87 -17.64
N LYS A 2 -6.54 -2.42 -17.29
CA LYS A 2 -7.39 -1.81 -16.26
C LYS A 2 -6.78 -2.14 -14.90
N ILE A 3 -6.41 -1.14 -14.11
CA ILE A 3 -5.76 -1.33 -12.80
C ILE A 3 -6.75 -1.77 -11.70
N GLU A 4 -8.03 -1.48 -11.89
CA GLU A 4 -9.10 -1.68 -10.89
C GLU A 4 -9.23 -3.13 -10.36
N PRO A 5 -9.12 -4.20 -11.18
CA PRO A 5 -9.11 -5.57 -10.67
C PRO A 5 -7.91 -5.88 -9.77
N LEU A 6 -6.72 -5.34 -10.09
CA LEU A 6 -5.52 -5.52 -9.28
C LEU A 6 -5.65 -4.78 -7.95
N ILE A 7 -6.18 -3.55 -7.97
CA ILE A 7 -6.45 -2.81 -6.74
C ILE A 7 -7.46 -3.54 -5.86
N LYS A 8 -8.51 -4.13 -6.45
CA LYS A 8 -9.46 -4.95 -5.71
C LYS A 8 -8.77 -6.14 -5.04
N GLN A 9 -7.96 -6.91 -5.76
CA GLN A 9 -7.21 -8.04 -5.20
C GLN A 9 -6.28 -7.60 -4.06
N ILE A 10 -5.54 -6.50 -4.23
CA ILE A 10 -4.67 -5.94 -3.19
C ILE A 10 -5.51 -5.60 -1.95
N LYS A 11 -6.64 -4.91 -2.12
CA LYS A 11 -7.54 -4.56 -1.01
C LYS A 11 -8.07 -5.80 -0.28
N ASP A 12 -8.39 -6.87 -1.01
CA ASP A 12 -8.89 -8.10 -0.42
C ASP A 12 -7.77 -8.78 0.40
N ILE A 13 -6.54 -8.87 -0.13
CA ILE A 13 -5.39 -9.46 0.58
C ILE A 13 -5.01 -8.65 1.83
N ILE A 14 -4.94 -7.32 1.75
CA ILE A 14 -4.54 -6.51 2.91
C ILE A 14 -5.59 -6.48 4.02
N LYS A 15 -6.88 -6.70 3.69
CA LYS A 15 -7.92 -6.89 4.70
C LYS A 15 -7.83 -8.24 5.42
N GLU A 16 -7.32 -9.26 4.73
CA GLU A 16 -7.13 -10.59 5.31
C GLU A 16 -5.89 -10.63 6.22
N LYS A 17 -4.79 -9.97 5.81
CA LYS A 17 -3.49 -10.07 6.49
C LYS A 17 -3.18 -8.94 7.47
N GLY A 18 -3.79 -7.77 7.29
CA GLY A 18 -3.54 -6.59 8.11
C GLY A 18 -4.76 -6.20 8.95
N THR A 19 -4.54 -5.32 9.93
CA THR A 19 -5.61 -4.73 10.73
C THR A 19 -6.00 -3.38 10.15
N ILE A 20 -7.28 -3.13 9.92
CA ILE A 20 -7.74 -1.89 9.28
C ILE A 20 -7.86 -0.76 10.30
N HIS A 21 -7.11 0.32 10.08
CA HIS A 21 -7.13 1.54 10.89
C HIS A 21 -7.45 2.74 10.01
N GLN A 22 -8.39 3.58 10.44
CA GLN A 22 -8.60 4.87 9.77
C GLN A 22 -7.50 5.89 10.12
N GLU A 23 -7.06 5.88 11.39
CA GLU A 23 -5.98 6.71 11.88
C GLU A 23 -4.94 5.78 12.54
N PRO A 24 -3.93 5.32 11.77
CA PRO A 24 -2.90 4.43 12.31
C PRO A 24 -1.94 5.18 13.25
N GLU A 25 -1.33 4.43 14.18
CA GLU A 25 -0.33 4.98 15.11
C GLU A 25 0.97 5.35 14.39
N ASN A 26 1.73 6.30 14.95
CA ASN A 26 3.01 6.69 14.39
C ASN A 26 4.06 5.57 14.56
N GLY A 27 4.81 5.26 13.50
CA GLY A 27 5.87 4.26 13.52
C GLY A 27 5.46 2.85 13.10
N VAL A 28 4.18 2.59 12.86
CA VAL A 28 3.71 1.27 12.39
C VAL A 28 3.94 1.08 10.90
N GLU A 29 4.13 -0.17 10.47
CA GLU A 29 4.18 -0.54 9.05
C GLU A 29 2.76 -0.62 8.49
N ALA A 30 2.52 0.00 7.34
CA ALA A 30 1.19 0.03 6.74
C ALA A 30 1.23 -0.03 5.22
N ILE A 31 0.10 -0.51 4.67
CA ILE A 31 -0.27 -0.34 3.26
C ILE A 31 -1.51 0.52 3.20
N ILE A 32 -1.43 1.56 2.39
CA ILE A 32 -2.54 2.45 2.12
C ILE A 32 -2.89 2.35 0.65
N VAL A 33 -4.16 2.05 0.36
CA VAL A 33 -4.72 2.15 -0.98
C VAL A 33 -5.59 3.40 -1.02
N ARG A 34 -5.21 4.38 -1.82
CA ARG A 34 -6.01 5.57 -2.15
C ARG A 34 -6.67 5.36 -3.50
N GLU A 35 -7.97 5.58 -3.58
CA GLU A 35 -8.77 5.48 -4.81
C GLU A 35 -9.51 6.79 -5.06
N GLU A 36 -9.62 7.15 -6.34
CA GLU A 36 -10.34 8.33 -6.80
C GLU A 36 -11.19 7.97 -8.03
N ARG A 37 -12.47 8.37 -7.97
CA ARG A 37 -13.43 8.24 -9.07
C ARG A 37 -14.00 9.60 -9.40
N PHE A 38 -13.52 10.19 -10.49
CA PHE A 38 -13.97 11.49 -10.96
C PHE A 38 -14.31 11.46 -12.45
N SER A 39 -15.49 11.96 -12.81
CA SER A 39 -15.97 12.04 -14.21
C SER A 39 -15.82 10.73 -15.01
N GLY A 40 -16.13 9.60 -14.37
CA GLY A 40 -16.04 8.26 -14.99
C GLY A 40 -14.63 7.71 -15.15
N LYS A 41 -13.59 8.43 -14.70
CA LYS A 41 -12.20 7.95 -14.64
C LYS A 41 -11.89 7.41 -13.25
N TYR A 42 -11.14 6.32 -13.21
CA TYR A 42 -10.63 5.69 -11.99
C TYR A 42 -9.12 5.87 -11.93
N SER A 43 -8.62 6.34 -10.78
CA SER A 43 -7.21 6.40 -10.45
C SER A 43 -6.95 5.80 -9.07
N ALA A 44 -5.74 5.29 -8.88
CA ALA A 44 -5.32 4.74 -7.61
C ALA A 44 -3.85 5.02 -7.31
N SER A 45 -3.56 5.19 -6.03
CA SER A 45 -2.18 5.27 -5.51
C SER A 45 -2.06 4.34 -4.33
N ILE A 46 -0.91 3.67 -4.22
CA ILE A 46 -0.64 2.77 -3.09
C ILE A 46 0.62 3.27 -2.39
N GLY A 47 0.55 3.42 -1.08
CA GLY A 47 1.73 3.69 -0.26
C GLY A 47 2.04 2.52 0.65
N ILE A 48 3.31 2.11 0.69
CA ILE A 48 3.80 1.03 1.53
C ILE A 48 4.97 1.57 2.33
N GLY A 49 4.90 1.49 3.65
CA GLY A 49 5.99 1.98 4.49
C GLY A 49 5.57 2.30 5.91
N ILE A 50 6.36 3.16 6.56
CA ILE A 50 6.15 3.55 7.95
C ILE A 50 5.18 4.72 8.00
N ILE A 51 4.19 4.64 8.88
CA ILE A 51 3.30 5.75 9.20
C ILE A 51 4.09 6.83 9.93
N ASN A 52 4.04 8.05 9.40
CA ASN A 52 4.46 9.26 10.08
C ASN A 52 3.22 10.12 10.36
N SER A 53 2.75 10.07 11.60
CA SER A 53 1.60 10.83 12.07
C SER A 53 2.06 11.88 13.07
N SER A 54 1.71 13.15 12.84
CA SER A 54 2.00 14.22 13.79
C SER A 54 0.99 14.16 14.93
N ILE A 55 1.46 13.72 16.10
CA ILE A 55 0.68 13.59 17.35
C ILE A 55 -0.06 14.89 17.72
N SER A 56 0.44 16.06 17.30
CA SER A 56 -0.15 17.36 17.67
C SER A 56 -1.28 17.83 16.76
N THR A 57 -1.45 17.28 15.56
CA THR A 57 -2.45 17.74 14.59
C THR A 57 -2.99 16.56 13.80
N THR A 58 -4.15 16.03 14.21
CA THR A 58 -4.97 15.00 13.51
C THR A 58 -5.50 15.45 12.14
N ARG A 59 -4.75 16.29 11.42
CA ARG A 59 -5.13 16.80 10.10
C ARG A 59 -4.78 15.82 9.00
N TYR A 60 -3.62 15.17 9.12
CA TYR A 60 -3.12 14.24 8.12
C TYR A 60 -2.09 13.29 8.73
N PHE A 61 -1.85 12.19 8.03
CA PHE A 61 -0.70 11.32 8.26
C PHE A 61 -0.06 10.97 6.91
N ASP A 62 1.23 10.70 6.93
CA ASP A 62 1.99 10.31 5.75
C ASP A 62 2.40 8.83 5.87
N VAL A 63 2.33 8.05 4.80
CA VAL A 63 3.09 6.80 4.69
C VAL A 63 4.37 7.08 3.93
N ARG A 64 5.53 6.78 4.55
CA ARG A 64 6.86 7.02 3.99
C ARG A 64 7.49 5.70 3.55
N GLY A 65 7.80 5.58 2.27
CA GLY A 65 8.37 4.37 1.70
C GLY A 65 8.14 4.29 0.19
N LYS A 66 7.63 3.15 -0.28
CA LYS A 66 7.39 2.88 -1.70
C LYS A 66 5.98 3.29 -2.08
N ILE A 67 5.88 4.27 -2.98
CA ILE A 67 4.61 4.79 -3.46
C ILE A 67 4.43 4.41 -4.93
N TYR A 68 3.34 3.70 -5.22
CA TYR A 68 2.86 3.45 -6.58
C TYR A 68 1.99 4.61 -7.04
N ASN A 69 2.31 5.12 -8.23
CA ASN A 69 1.50 6.09 -8.95
C ASN A 69 1.05 5.47 -10.28
N ASP A 70 -0.26 5.47 -10.53
CA ASP A 70 -0.86 4.91 -11.73
C ASP A 70 -0.45 5.61 -13.04
N THR A 71 -0.01 6.87 -12.96
CA THR A 71 0.50 7.64 -14.10
C THR A 71 1.85 7.11 -14.58
N LEU A 72 2.73 6.75 -13.62
CA LEU A 72 4.06 6.20 -13.93
C LEU A 72 4.06 4.67 -13.99
N ASN A 73 2.99 4.04 -13.49
CA ASN A 73 2.83 2.59 -13.39
C ASN A 73 4.03 1.90 -12.72
N THR A 74 4.62 2.56 -11.71
CA THR A 74 5.79 2.05 -11.00
C THR A 74 5.84 2.55 -9.56
N PHE A 75 6.60 1.85 -8.72
CA PHE A 75 6.91 2.27 -7.35
C PHE A 75 8.13 3.19 -7.32
N SER A 76 8.08 4.20 -6.46
CA SER A 76 9.19 5.12 -6.20
C SER A 76 9.29 5.46 -4.72
N ASP A 77 10.48 5.85 -4.27
CA ASP A 77 10.68 6.38 -2.92
C ASP A 77 10.00 7.75 -2.79
N SER A 78 8.95 7.81 -1.99
CA SER A 78 8.17 9.03 -1.79
C SER A 78 7.32 8.92 -0.52
N ASN A 79 6.48 9.92 -0.31
CA ASN A 79 5.50 9.94 0.77
C ASN A 79 4.09 10.07 0.17
N LEU A 80 3.15 9.26 0.65
CA LEU A 80 1.74 9.42 0.34
C LEU A 80 1.03 10.00 1.56
N ARG A 81 0.49 11.21 1.40
CA ARG A 81 -0.29 11.89 2.42
C ARG A 81 -1.75 11.46 2.37
N ILE A 82 -2.33 11.17 3.52
CA ILE A 82 -3.75 10.95 3.72
C ILE A 82 -4.30 12.01 4.67
N GLU A 83 -5.38 12.66 4.24
CA GLU A 83 -6.12 13.65 5.01
C GLU A 83 -7.53 13.10 5.29
N PRO A 84 -7.76 12.38 6.41
CA PRO A 84 -9.01 11.66 6.65
C PRO A 84 -10.27 12.51 6.48
N LYS A 85 -10.21 13.78 6.89
CA LYS A 85 -11.33 14.74 6.74
C LYS A 85 -11.67 15.02 5.27
N VAL A 86 -10.70 15.06 4.37
CA VAL A 86 -10.92 15.25 2.93
C VAL A 86 -11.61 14.02 2.35
N PHE A 87 -11.15 12.83 2.71
CA PHE A 87 -11.76 11.56 2.27
C PHE A 87 -13.19 11.36 2.81
N ALA A 88 -13.47 11.85 4.02
CA ALA A 88 -14.82 11.78 4.61
C ALA A 88 -15.82 12.73 3.93
N THR A 89 -15.34 13.87 3.39
CA THR A 89 -16.21 14.93 2.84
C THR A 89 -16.27 14.96 1.32
N THR A 90 -15.30 14.34 0.63
CA THR A 90 -15.19 14.41 -0.83
C THR A 90 -15.77 13.16 -1.49
N LYS A 91 -16.86 13.33 -2.24
CA LYS A 91 -17.47 12.25 -3.01
C LYS A 91 -16.50 11.71 -4.06
N GLY A 92 -16.35 10.39 -4.13
CA GLY A 92 -15.50 9.71 -5.11
C GLY A 92 -14.06 9.50 -4.65
N LEU A 93 -13.65 10.06 -3.50
CA LEU A 93 -12.38 9.74 -2.85
C LEU A 93 -12.59 8.68 -1.78
N GLN A 94 -11.74 7.66 -1.75
CA GLN A 94 -11.73 6.62 -0.73
C GLN A 94 -10.29 6.23 -0.40
N TYR A 95 -10.05 5.81 0.84
CA TYR A 95 -8.82 5.13 1.20
C TYR A 95 -9.09 3.92 2.09
N LEU A 96 -8.15 2.99 2.06
CA LEU A 96 -8.08 1.86 2.97
C LEU A 96 -6.66 1.81 3.53
N CYS A 97 -6.52 1.82 4.84
CA CYS A 97 -5.23 1.69 5.51
C CYS A 97 -5.22 0.41 6.34
N ALA A 98 -4.31 -0.49 5.99
CA ALA A 98 -4.06 -1.74 6.69
C ALA A 98 -2.69 -1.67 7.38
N VAL A 99 -2.69 -1.84 8.69
CA VAL A 99 -1.49 -1.90 9.54
C VAL A 99 -1.04 -3.36 9.66
N PHE A 100 0.27 -3.56 9.60
CA PHE A 100 0.91 -4.88 9.65
C PHE A 100 1.87 -4.96 10.83
N GLU A 101 2.06 -6.18 11.33
CA GLU A 101 3.21 -6.50 12.17
C GLU A 101 4.52 -6.25 11.41
N PRO A 102 5.65 -5.99 12.11
CA PRO A 102 6.93 -5.73 11.47
C PRO A 102 7.34 -6.84 10.49
N GLY A 103 7.78 -6.45 9.29
CA GLY A 103 8.29 -7.39 8.28
C GLY A 103 7.78 -7.14 6.86
N LEU A 104 6.72 -6.34 6.70
CA LEU A 104 6.23 -5.91 5.40
C LEU A 104 7.29 -5.10 4.63
N ILE A 105 7.89 -4.11 5.28
CA ILE A 105 8.91 -3.26 4.65
C ILE A 105 10.11 -4.10 4.24
N ARG A 106 10.55 -5.00 5.13
CA ARG A 106 11.65 -5.93 4.83
C ARG A 106 11.35 -6.80 3.61
N ALA A 107 10.15 -7.35 3.50
CA ALA A 107 9.75 -8.17 2.35
C ALA A 107 9.79 -7.37 1.04
N VAL A 108 9.37 -6.10 1.07
CA VAL A 108 9.46 -5.19 -0.07
C VAL A 108 10.90 -4.85 -0.44
N ASP A 109 11.75 -4.55 0.54
CA ASP A 109 13.17 -4.24 0.32
C ASP A 109 13.94 -5.43 -0.25
N GLU A 110 13.67 -6.64 0.24
CA GLU A 110 14.24 -7.88 -0.30
C GLU A 110 13.78 -8.10 -1.76
N ALA A 111 12.49 -7.93 -2.05
CA ALA A 111 11.97 -8.05 -3.41
C ALA A 111 12.58 -7.00 -4.37
N LEU A 112 12.83 -5.78 -3.89
CA LEU A 112 13.52 -4.72 -4.63
C LEU A 112 14.98 -5.07 -4.93
N TRP A 113 15.71 -5.59 -3.95
CA TRP A 113 17.10 -6.02 -4.12
C TRP A 113 17.19 -7.10 -5.21
N HIS A 114 16.25 -8.03 -5.25
CA HIS A 114 16.18 -9.06 -6.30
C HIS A 114 15.57 -8.57 -7.63
N HIS A 115 15.32 -7.27 -7.78
CA HIS A 115 14.69 -6.65 -8.95
C HIS A 115 13.28 -7.19 -9.29
N LYS A 116 12.60 -7.80 -8.31
CA LYS A 116 11.27 -8.42 -8.43
C LYS A 116 10.14 -7.56 -7.86
N PHE A 117 10.36 -6.25 -7.71
CA PHE A 117 9.36 -5.31 -7.20
C PHE A 117 9.34 -4.02 -8.01
N ARG A 118 8.39 -3.91 -8.94
CA ARG A 118 8.27 -2.78 -9.88
C ARG A 118 6.84 -2.31 -10.09
N ASN A 119 5.87 -3.22 -10.06
CA ASN A 119 4.47 -2.94 -10.41
C ASN A 119 3.49 -3.64 -9.45
N LEU A 120 2.18 -3.45 -9.68
CA LEU A 120 1.12 -3.98 -8.81
C LEU A 120 1.07 -5.51 -8.71
N ASN A 121 1.44 -6.25 -9.77
CA ASN A 121 1.48 -7.71 -9.70
C ASN A 121 2.57 -8.19 -8.74
N ASP A 122 3.73 -7.52 -8.76
CA ASP A 122 4.82 -7.83 -7.86
C ASP A 122 4.42 -7.60 -6.40
N LEU A 123 3.67 -6.53 -6.13
CA LEU A 123 3.09 -6.26 -4.82
C LEU A 123 2.16 -7.40 -4.37
N ILE A 124 1.27 -7.87 -5.25
CA ILE A 124 0.38 -9.00 -4.94
C ILE A 124 1.20 -10.21 -4.49
N ILE A 125 2.26 -10.55 -5.22
CA ILE A 125 3.11 -11.71 -4.92
C ILE A 125 3.82 -11.54 -3.56
N VAL A 126 4.34 -10.35 -3.27
CA VAL A 126 4.92 -10.05 -1.95
C VAL A 126 3.88 -10.23 -0.84
N LEU A 127 2.66 -9.72 -1.03
CA LEU A 127 1.61 -9.80 -0.02
C LEU A 127 1.12 -11.23 0.23
N GLU A 128 0.91 -12.01 -0.83
CA GLU A 128 0.47 -13.41 -0.73
C GLU A 128 1.48 -14.26 0.07
N ASN A 129 2.76 -13.92 -0.02
CA ASN A 129 3.83 -14.63 0.68
C ASN A 129 4.25 -14.00 2.01
N LEU A 130 3.72 -12.84 2.37
CA LEU A 130 3.98 -12.20 3.65
C LEU A 130 3.59 -13.14 4.81
N GLY A 131 4.52 -13.35 5.74
CA GLY A 131 4.35 -14.24 6.91
C GLY A 131 4.64 -15.73 6.65
N LYS A 132 4.95 -16.14 5.41
CA LYS A 132 5.42 -17.50 5.13
C LYS A 132 6.93 -17.56 5.42
N ASN A 133 7.33 -18.33 6.42
CA ASN A 133 8.72 -18.51 6.87
C ASN A 133 9.67 -19.18 5.85
N ASP A 134 9.28 -19.26 4.58
CA ASP A 134 10.04 -19.97 3.57
C ASP A 134 10.44 -18.98 2.47
N LEU A 135 11.49 -18.21 2.74
CA LEU A 135 12.11 -17.33 1.75
C LEU A 135 12.40 -18.10 0.45
N LYS A 136 12.74 -19.40 0.52
CA LYS A 136 12.92 -20.25 -0.67
C LYS A 136 11.63 -20.37 -1.52
N SER A 137 10.46 -20.47 -0.90
CA SER A 137 9.16 -20.56 -1.58
C SER A 137 8.78 -19.28 -2.35
N LEU A 138 9.16 -18.12 -1.82
CA LEU A 138 9.00 -16.81 -2.50
C LEU A 138 9.84 -16.76 -3.78
N PHE A 139 11.05 -17.33 -3.77
CA PHE A 139 11.93 -17.34 -4.93
C PHE A 139 11.58 -18.41 -5.96
N GLU A 140 11.08 -19.57 -5.54
CA GLU A 140 10.69 -20.68 -6.43
C GLU A 140 9.36 -20.46 -7.14
N SER A 141 8.43 -19.70 -6.55
CA SER A 141 7.13 -19.36 -7.17
C SER A 141 7.19 -18.24 -8.22
N LEU A 142 8.33 -17.54 -8.32
CA LEU A 142 8.56 -16.40 -9.20
C LEU A 142 9.28 -16.77 -10.52
N LYS A 143 8.93 -17.90 -11.14
CA LYS A 143 9.49 -18.35 -12.43
C LYS A 143 8.87 -17.65 -13.64
#